data_AF-A0A9W8CZZ3-F1
#
_entry.id   AF-A0A9W8CZZ3-F1
#
_cell.length_a   1.000
_cell.length_b   1.000
_cell.length_c   1.000
_cell.angle_alpha   90.00
_cell.angle_beta   90.00
_cell.angle_gamma   90.00
#
_symmetry.space_group_name_H-M   'P 1'
#
loop_
_entity.id
_entity.type
_entity.pdbx_description
1 polymer ?
#
loop_
_entity_poly.entity_id
_entity_poly.type
_entity_poly.pdbx_seq_one_letter_code
_entity_poly.pdbx_strand_id
1 'polypeptide(L)'
;MSHATNSQFGRTVLRPLAKATECTTLEWANTFTRELPGDAALEEAPYAALEKQESDELTVDVPEVLLRASREVRGLWSWAVSEQHENPQLISVSPSGAQLIGLSASAFWQNADIAAMAWSGSTRLAGSNMWAHNYGGHQFSIWAGQLGDGRALSLGETVHNNIRWEVQLKGAGPTPYVRMADGYAVRRSSIREYLAAEHMHALNVPTARSLSLVFTDRVVVREERELGAVVARIAPSWVRFGSFELPASRADHATTQKLADYVIRYHYPDITHNPYIQLLERAVTNTARMVARWQCVGFCHGVMNTDNMSILGLTIDYGPFAFLDAYDPDFVCNHSDYSGRYAFNEQPRVALWNLTRLAAPLAALINRSTDSSESETVNVITDALNAFGPQFSAEYARVMRRKFGLFGEARDDDVDAVVQPFLDLLAEAGTDYTYAMRTLCSVPEALSSNTVDAV
;
A
#
# COMPACT_ATOMS: atom_id res chain seq x y z
N MET A 1 3.34 -10.62 52.64
CA MET A 1 1.89 -10.40 52.41
C MET A 1 1.78 -9.50 51.19
N SER A 2 1.24 -9.86 50.04
CA SER A 2 0.59 -11.07 49.56
C SER A 2 1.12 -11.35 48.15
N HIS A 3 1.46 -12.60 47.86
CA HIS A 3 1.58 -13.08 46.49
C HIS A 3 0.22 -12.89 45.81
N ALA A 4 0.14 -11.93 44.90
CA ALA A 4 -0.89 -11.95 43.88
C ALA A 4 -0.50 -13.05 42.89
N THR A 5 -1.33 -14.09 42.88
CA THR A 5 -1.29 -15.26 42.00
C THR A 5 -1.22 -14.84 40.53
N ASN A 6 -0.19 -15.33 39.85
CA ASN A 6 0.14 -15.04 38.46
C ASN A 6 -0.68 -15.89 37.47
N SER A 7 -2.01 -15.92 37.60
CA SER A 7 -2.89 -16.84 36.84
C SER A 7 -4.14 -16.20 36.22
N GLN A 8 -4.05 -14.93 35.80
CA GLN A 8 -5.22 -14.20 35.28
C GLN A 8 -4.95 -13.32 34.04
N PHE A 9 -3.95 -13.65 33.22
CA PHE A 9 -3.87 -13.10 31.87
C PHE A 9 -4.60 -14.05 30.91
N GLY A 10 -5.79 -13.62 30.48
CA GLY A 10 -6.83 -14.44 29.89
C GLY A 10 -6.49 -15.03 28.52
N ARG A 11 -7.03 -16.23 28.29
CA ARG A 11 -7.02 -16.93 27.00
C ARG A 11 -7.60 -16.03 25.90
N THR A 12 -6.97 -16.00 24.73
CA THR A 12 -7.52 -15.29 23.57
C THR A 12 -8.48 -16.19 22.80
N VAL A 13 -9.68 -15.69 22.50
CA VAL A 13 -10.69 -16.40 21.68
C VAL A 13 -10.42 -16.21 20.19
N LEU A 14 -10.08 -17.31 19.51
CA LEU A 14 -9.83 -17.37 18.08
C LEU A 14 -11.12 -17.46 17.27
N ARG A 15 -11.01 -17.38 15.93
CA ARG A 15 -12.16 -17.44 15.01
C ARG A 15 -12.37 -18.86 14.48
N PRO A 16 -13.62 -19.32 14.32
CA PRO A 16 -13.89 -20.64 13.75
C PRO A 16 -13.49 -20.70 12.28
N LEU A 17 -13.23 -21.92 11.81
CA LEU A 17 -12.93 -22.17 10.40
C LEU A 17 -14.14 -21.83 9.53
N ALA A 18 -13.91 -21.09 8.45
CA ALA A 18 -14.93 -20.81 7.45
C ALA A 18 -15.37 -22.12 6.77
N LYS A 19 -16.66 -22.22 6.43
CA LYS A 19 -17.16 -23.32 5.61
C LYS A 19 -16.47 -23.28 4.24
N ALA A 20 -15.90 -24.40 3.82
CA ALA A 20 -15.22 -24.48 2.53
C ALA A 20 -16.18 -24.22 1.36
N THR A 21 -15.86 -23.19 0.59
CA THR A 21 -16.50 -22.78 -0.67
C THR A 21 -15.41 -22.33 -1.63
N GLU A 22 -15.73 -22.14 -2.91
CA GLU A 22 -14.77 -21.62 -3.88
C GLU A 22 -14.15 -20.28 -3.42
N CYS A 23 -14.93 -19.36 -2.84
CA CYS A 23 -14.42 -18.06 -2.40
C CYS A 23 -13.65 -18.05 -1.07
N THR A 24 -13.50 -19.21 -0.41
CA THR A 24 -12.80 -19.33 0.88
C THR A 24 -11.64 -20.33 0.83
N THR A 25 -11.37 -20.92 -0.33
CA THR A 25 -10.32 -21.92 -0.51
C THR A 25 -9.18 -21.30 -1.32
N LEU A 26 -8.08 -21.00 -0.63
CA LEU A 26 -6.85 -20.48 -1.21
C LEU A 26 -5.66 -21.31 -0.70
N GLU A 27 -4.66 -21.45 -1.55
CA GLU A 27 -3.37 -22.01 -1.14
C GLU A 27 -2.45 -20.89 -0.62
N TRP A 28 -1.94 -21.08 0.60
CA TRP A 28 -1.11 -20.08 1.27
C TRP A 28 0.37 -20.49 1.26
N ALA A 29 1.22 -19.58 0.79
CA ALA A 29 2.67 -19.76 0.72
C ALA A 29 3.41 -19.34 2.00
N ASN A 30 2.84 -18.39 2.77
CA ASN A 30 3.33 -17.87 4.06
C ASN A 30 4.86 -17.63 4.09
N THR A 31 5.40 -17.07 3.01
CA THR A 31 6.84 -16.93 2.78
C THR A 31 7.39 -15.76 3.60
N PHE A 32 6.68 -14.63 3.65
CA PHE A 32 7.03 -13.46 4.43
C PHE A 32 7.28 -13.82 5.91
N THR A 33 6.31 -14.45 6.56
CA THR A 33 6.40 -14.83 7.98
C THR A 33 7.41 -15.96 8.24
N ARG A 34 7.70 -16.79 7.24
CA ARG A 34 8.67 -17.89 7.39
C ARG A 34 10.12 -17.41 7.28
N GLU A 35 10.39 -16.44 6.41
CA GLU A 35 11.77 -16.04 6.06
C GLU A 35 12.23 -14.77 6.76
N LEU A 36 11.31 -13.92 7.19
CA LEU A 36 11.63 -12.66 7.86
C LEU A 36 11.45 -12.77 9.38
N PRO A 37 12.35 -12.12 10.17
CA PRO A 37 12.27 -12.16 11.62
C PRO A 37 10.95 -11.56 12.12
N GLY A 38 10.17 -12.40 12.79
CA GLY A 38 8.93 -12.01 13.45
C GLY A 38 9.14 -11.50 14.87
N ASP A 39 8.04 -11.30 15.56
CA ASP A 39 8.01 -10.88 16.94
C ASP A 39 8.40 -12.01 17.91
N ALA A 40 9.51 -11.82 18.62
CA ALA A 40 10.01 -12.79 19.60
C ALA A 40 9.05 -13.03 20.78
N ALA A 41 8.09 -12.13 21.04
CA ALA A 41 7.07 -12.38 22.06
C ALA A 41 6.02 -13.41 21.61
N LEU A 42 5.94 -13.72 20.31
CA LEU A 42 4.98 -14.64 19.70
C LEU A 42 5.67 -15.45 18.58
N GLU A 43 6.45 -16.47 18.97
CA GLU A 43 7.19 -17.28 18.00
C GLU A 43 6.27 -18.17 17.15
N GLU A 44 5.20 -18.71 17.74
CA GLU A 44 4.26 -19.60 17.07
C GLU A 44 2.97 -18.89 16.67
N ALA A 45 2.41 -19.26 15.51
CA ALA A 45 1.12 -18.76 15.07
C ALA A 45 0.01 -19.21 16.03
N PRO A 46 -0.95 -18.35 16.43
CA PRO A 46 -2.00 -18.70 17.38
C PRO A 46 -2.77 -19.98 17.01
N TYR A 47 -3.13 -20.15 15.74
CA TYR A 47 -3.86 -21.35 15.32
C TYR A 47 -3.01 -22.62 15.30
N ALA A 48 -1.69 -22.52 15.14
CA ALA A 48 -0.79 -23.67 15.25
C ALA A 48 -0.63 -24.11 16.72
N ALA A 49 -0.63 -23.15 17.65
CA ALA A 49 -0.64 -23.45 19.08
C ALA A 49 -1.93 -24.15 19.51
N LEU A 50 -3.08 -23.75 18.93
CA LEU A 50 -4.37 -24.40 19.17
C LEU A 50 -4.38 -25.87 18.73
N GLU A 51 -3.82 -26.19 17.56
CA GLU A 51 -3.76 -27.57 17.05
C GLU A 51 -2.94 -28.52 17.95
N LYS A 52 -2.07 -27.98 18.82
CA LYS A 52 -1.31 -28.74 19.81
C LYS A 52 -2.05 -28.93 21.14
N GLN A 53 -3.17 -28.24 21.35
CA GLN A 53 -3.99 -28.32 22.55
C GLN A 53 -5.19 -29.24 22.31
N GLU A 54 -5.40 -30.23 23.18
CA GLU A 54 -6.64 -31.02 23.20
C GLU A 54 -7.75 -30.19 23.88
N SER A 55 -8.38 -29.28 23.13
CA SER A 55 -9.46 -28.42 23.61
C SER A 55 -10.52 -28.21 22.53
N ASP A 56 -11.79 -28.43 22.88
CA ASP A 56 -12.95 -28.12 22.02
C ASP A 56 -13.20 -26.59 21.92
N GLU A 57 -12.66 -25.81 22.86
CA GLU A 57 -12.75 -24.35 22.83
C GLU A 57 -11.65 -23.77 21.92
N LEU A 58 -12.06 -22.90 20.98
CA LEU A 58 -11.16 -22.13 20.10
C LEU A 58 -10.43 -21.02 20.86
N THR A 59 -9.65 -21.40 21.87
CA THR A 59 -8.92 -20.47 22.73
C THR A 59 -7.46 -20.86 22.84
N VAL A 60 -6.58 -19.85 22.93
CA VAL A 60 -5.14 -20.07 23.15
C VAL A 60 -4.67 -19.32 24.37
N ASP A 61 -3.67 -19.87 25.05
CA ASP A 61 -3.04 -19.26 26.24
C ASP A 61 -2.02 -18.19 25.83
N VAL A 62 -2.48 -17.25 25.00
CA VAL A 62 -1.74 -16.07 24.57
C VAL A 62 -2.49 -14.86 25.10
N PRO A 63 -1.87 -13.98 25.92
CA PRO A 63 -2.51 -12.78 26.40
C PRO A 63 -2.97 -11.87 25.25
N GLU A 64 -4.21 -11.41 25.32
CA GLU A 64 -4.81 -10.55 24.27
C GLU A 64 -3.98 -9.28 24.00
N VAL A 65 -3.30 -8.76 25.03
CA VAL A 65 -2.38 -7.62 24.92
C VAL A 65 -1.27 -7.86 23.89
N LEU A 66 -0.83 -9.10 23.68
CA LEU A 66 0.18 -9.42 22.68
C LEU A 66 -0.37 -9.40 21.25
N LEU A 67 -1.67 -9.64 21.06
CA LEU A 67 -2.29 -9.74 19.73
C LEU A 67 -3.04 -8.46 19.31
N ARG A 68 -3.47 -7.63 20.27
CA ARG A 68 -4.42 -6.53 20.04
C ARG A 68 -4.06 -5.19 20.68
N ALA A 69 -3.06 -5.12 21.57
CA ALA A 69 -2.72 -3.88 22.25
C ALA A 69 -1.43 -3.27 21.74
N SER A 70 -1.40 -1.93 21.67
CA SER A 70 -0.23 -1.17 21.24
C SER A 70 1.02 -1.51 22.05
N ARG A 71 2.08 -1.96 21.39
CA ARG A 71 3.37 -2.25 22.02
C ARG A 71 4.54 -2.14 21.04
N GLU A 72 5.75 -2.06 21.57
CA GLU A 72 6.95 -2.14 20.75
C GLU A 72 7.18 -3.59 20.27
N VAL A 73 7.50 -3.75 18.98
CA VAL A 73 7.87 -5.03 18.37
C VAL A 73 9.23 -4.85 17.70
N ARG A 74 10.15 -5.79 17.92
CA ARG A 74 11.51 -5.71 17.35
C ARG A 74 11.63 -6.36 15.97
N GLY A 75 10.81 -7.37 15.67
CA GLY A 75 10.73 -8.01 14.34
C GLY A 75 10.02 -7.16 13.29
N LEU A 76 9.92 -7.68 12.06
CA LEU A 76 9.28 -7.03 10.91
C LEU A 76 7.76 -7.24 10.85
N TRP A 77 7.23 -8.10 11.72
CA TRP A 77 5.80 -8.40 11.82
C TRP A 77 5.50 -9.04 13.18
N SER A 78 4.23 -9.12 13.53
CA SER A 78 3.74 -9.88 14.70
C SER A 78 2.46 -10.62 14.33
N TRP A 79 2.25 -11.80 14.91
CA TRP A 79 0.97 -12.49 14.79
C TRP A 79 -0.14 -11.62 15.37
N ALA A 80 -1.29 -11.66 14.73
CA ALA A 80 -2.47 -10.94 15.16
C ALA A 80 -3.70 -11.78 14.85
N VAL A 81 -4.85 -11.42 15.41
CA VAL A 81 -6.11 -12.11 15.16
C VAL A 81 -7.21 -11.09 14.97
N SER A 82 -8.08 -11.33 13.99
CA SER A 82 -9.27 -10.51 13.77
C SER A 82 -10.24 -10.59 14.94
N GLU A 83 -11.16 -9.62 14.97
CA GLU A 83 -12.34 -9.67 15.82
C GLU A 83 -13.55 -10.26 15.09
N GLN A 84 -14.56 -10.61 15.88
CA GLN A 84 -15.89 -10.86 15.34
C GLN A 84 -16.54 -9.54 14.94
N HIS A 85 -17.24 -9.57 13.82
CA HIS A 85 -18.06 -8.46 13.37
C HIS A 85 -19.54 -8.82 13.48
N GLU A 86 -20.33 -7.87 13.97
CA GLU A 86 -21.78 -8.00 14.02
C GLU A 86 -22.36 -7.80 12.62
N ASN A 87 -23.19 -8.75 12.20
CA ASN A 87 -24.01 -8.71 11.00
C ASN A 87 -23.22 -8.31 9.72
N PRO A 88 -22.10 -9.00 9.41
CA PRO A 88 -21.29 -8.64 8.25
C PRO A 88 -22.08 -8.88 6.96
N GLN A 89 -22.07 -7.90 6.05
CA GLN A 89 -22.79 -7.94 4.78
C GLN A 89 -21.84 -7.69 3.62
N LEU A 90 -21.78 -8.63 2.68
CA LEU A 90 -21.00 -8.46 1.45
C LEU A 90 -21.66 -7.39 0.57
N ILE A 91 -20.93 -6.31 0.28
CA ILE A 91 -21.44 -5.17 -0.50
C ILE A 91 -20.92 -5.21 -1.93
N SER A 92 -19.64 -5.52 -2.11
CA SER A 92 -19.02 -5.53 -3.43
C SER A 92 -17.83 -6.46 -3.49
N VAL A 93 -17.54 -6.96 -4.68
CA VAL A 93 -16.37 -7.80 -5.00
C VAL A 93 -15.81 -7.29 -6.32
N SER A 94 -14.50 -7.03 -6.38
CA SER A 94 -13.84 -6.66 -7.62
C SER A 94 -13.63 -7.91 -8.47
N PRO A 95 -14.22 -8.00 -9.68
CA PRO A 95 -13.99 -9.15 -10.55
C PRO A 95 -12.54 -9.30 -10.95
N SER A 96 -11.86 -8.20 -11.29
CA SER A 96 -10.45 -8.23 -11.68
C SER A 96 -9.55 -8.44 -10.47
N GLY A 97 -9.91 -7.96 -9.28
CA GLY A 97 -9.21 -8.26 -8.02
C GLY A 97 -9.26 -9.75 -7.65
N ALA A 98 -10.44 -10.37 -7.71
CA ALA A 98 -10.62 -11.80 -7.43
C ALA A 98 -9.78 -12.69 -8.37
N GLN A 99 -9.73 -12.33 -9.65
CA GLN A 99 -8.94 -13.07 -10.66
C GLN A 99 -7.42 -13.07 -10.35
N LEU A 100 -6.88 -12.04 -9.70
CA LEU A 100 -5.46 -11.99 -9.37
C LEU A 100 -5.03 -13.11 -8.43
N ILE A 101 -5.95 -13.60 -7.61
CA ILE A 101 -5.70 -14.67 -6.63
C ILE A 101 -6.43 -15.96 -7.00
N GLY A 102 -6.83 -16.12 -8.27
CA GLY A 102 -7.44 -17.34 -8.78
C GLY A 102 -8.88 -17.59 -8.34
N LEU A 103 -9.59 -16.56 -7.85
CA LEU A 103 -11.00 -16.67 -7.46
C LEU A 103 -11.93 -16.04 -8.51
N SER A 104 -13.17 -16.54 -8.59
CA SER A 104 -14.23 -15.89 -9.36
C SER A 104 -15.05 -14.96 -8.47
N ALA A 105 -15.44 -13.78 -8.97
CA ALA A 105 -16.34 -12.90 -8.21
C ALA A 105 -17.72 -13.54 -7.99
N SER A 106 -18.20 -14.38 -8.92
CA SER A 106 -19.46 -15.11 -8.76
C SER A 106 -19.45 -16.05 -7.55
N ALA A 107 -18.30 -16.64 -7.20
CA ALA A 107 -18.19 -17.53 -6.04
C ALA A 107 -18.57 -16.86 -4.72
N PHE A 108 -18.23 -15.58 -4.57
CA PHE A 108 -18.58 -14.81 -3.38
C PHE A 108 -20.10 -14.66 -3.23
N TRP A 109 -20.81 -14.51 -4.35
CA TRP A 109 -22.26 -14.31 -4.37
C TRP A 109 -23.07 -15.60 -4.31
N GLN A 110 -22.46 -16.76 -4.58
CA GLN A 110 -23.14 -18.07 -4.40
C GLN A 110 -23.57 -18.29 -2.95
N ASN A 111 -22.77 -17.80 -1.98
CA ASN A 111 -23.09 -17.80 -0.56
C ASN A 111 -22.58 -16.51 0.10
N ALA A 112 -23.28 -15.39 -0.13
CA ALA A 112 -22.87 -14.07 0.32
C ALA A 112 -22.62 -13.98 1.84
N ASP A 113 -23.37 -14.71 2.66
CA ASP A 113 -23.19 -14.73 4.12
C ASP A 113 -21.87 -15.39 4.52
N ILE A 114 -21.51 -16.53 3.89
CA ILE A 114 -20.24 -17.20 4.14
C ILE A 114 -19.09 -16.30 3.68
N ALA A 115 -19.22 -15.67 2.52
CA ALA A 115 -18.24 -14.73 2.02
C ALA A 115 -18.09 -13.52 2.96
N ALA A 116 -19.18 -12.93 3.43
CA ALA A 116 -19.14 -11.80 4.36
C ALA A 116 -18.46 -12.17 5.69
N MET A 117 -18.75 -13.36 6.23
CA MET A 117 -18.11 -13.86 7.45
C MET A 117 -16.60 -14.09 7.26
N ALA A 118 -16.19 -14.68 6.15
CA ALA A 118 -14.79 -14.96 5.85
C ALA A 118 -13.99 -13.68 5.56
N TRP A 119 -14.50 -12.83 4.67
CA TRP A 119 -13.82 -11.64 4.19
C TRP A 119 -13.97 -10.40 5.09
N SER A 120 -14.74 -10.52 6.19
CA SER A 120 -14.63 -9.61 7.34
C SER A 120 -13.61 -10.08 8.39
N GLY A 121 -13.12 -11.32 8.29
CA GLY A 121 -12.30 -11.94 9.33
C GLY A 121 -13.10 -12.51 10.51
N SER A 122 -14.43 -12.57 10.44
CA SER A 122 -15.27 -13.18 11.48
C SER A 122 -15.12 -14.71 11.52
N THR A 123 -14.71 -15.32 10.41
CA THR A 123 -14.27 -16.73 10.32
C THR A 123 -12.88 -16.79 9.67
N ARG A 124 -12.06 -17.75 10.09
CA ARG A 124 -10.72 -17.97 9.54
C ARG A 124 -10.79 -18.74 8.21
N LEU A 125 -10.02 -18.32 7.21
CA LEU A 125 -9.81 -19.11 5.99
C LEU A 125 -8.87 -20.29 6.28
N ALA A 126 -9.17 -21.47 5.72
CA ALA A 126 -8.34 -22.66 5.93
C ALA A 126 -6.87 -22.39 5.57
N GLY A 127 -5.93 -22.76 6.45
CA GLY A 127 -4.48 -22.55 6.27
C GLY A 127 -3.98 -21.11 6.46
N SER A 128 -4.86 -20.12 6.63
CA SER A 128 -4.45 -18.73 6.91
C SER A 128 -3.92 -18.60 8.34
N ASN A 129 -2.87 -17.80 8.55
CA ASN A 129 -2.42 -17.38 9.87
C ASN A 129 -2.21 -15.88 9.80
N MET A 130 -2.95 -15.12 10.61
CA MET A 130 -2.99 -13.68 10.43
C MET A 130 -1.80 -12.99 11.10
N TRP A 131 -1.19 -12.04 10.39
CA TRP A 131 -0.14 -11.17 10.95
C TRP A 131 -0.40 -9.70 10.61
N ALA A 132 0.36 -8.83 11.26
CA ALA A 132 0.40 -7.41 10.96
C ALA A 132 1.86 -6.98 10.73
N HIS A 133 2.10 -6.14 9.72
CA HIS A 133 3.45 -5.64 9.44
C HIS A 133 3.91 -4.63 10.49
N ASN A 134 5.20 -4.69 10.82
CA ASN A 134 5.88 -3.69 11.64
C ASN A 134 6.75 -2.81 10.75
N TYR A 135 6.50 -1.50 10.78
CA TYR A 135 7.27 -0.52 10.04
C TYR A 135 7.29 0.80 10.81
N GLY A 136 8.22 1.68 10.45
CA GLY A 136 8.28 3.05 10.95
C GLY A 136 7.97 4.02 9.83
N GLY A 137 8.26 5.31 10.01
CA GLY A 137 8.15 6.26 8.91
C GLY A 137 8.30 7.70 9.35
N HIS A 138 8.57 8.56 8.38
CA HIS A 138 8.52 10.01 8.52
C HIS A 138 7.11 10.50 8.16
N GLN A 139 6.39 10.98 9.16
CA GLN A 139 5.08 11.61 9.00
C GLN A 139 5.26 13.12 8.88
N PHE A 140 4.84 13.72 7.77
CA PHE A 140 5.08 15.14 7.49
C PHE A 140 6.56 15.55 7.68
N SER A 141 7.48 14.73 7.16
CA SER A 141 8.95 14.87 7.32
C SER A 141 9.53 14.60 8.72
N ILE A 142 8.71 14.31 9.73
CA ILE A 142 9.18 14.06 11.10
C ILE A 142 9.17 12.55 11.38
N TRP A 143 10.28 12.02 11.89
CA TRP A 143 10.36 10.61 12.28
C TRP A 143 9.33 10.30 13.38
N ALA A 144 8.41 9.37 13.09
CA ALA A 144 7.30 9.03 13.98
C ALA A 144 7.60 7.79 14.86
N GLY A 145 8.80 7.23 14.77
CA GLY A 145 9.15 5.98 15.47
C GLY A 145 8.44 4.77 14.87
N GLN A 146 8.09 3.81 15.72
CA GLN A 146 7.37 2.62 15.30
C GLN A 146 5.90 2.95 14.98
N LEU A 147 5.47 2.53 13.80
CA LEU A 147 4.10 2.52 13.33
C LEU A 147 3.63 1.06 13.23
N GLY A 148 3.32 0.58 12.02
CA GLY A 148 2.83 -0.76 11.74
C GLY A 148 1.36 -0.78 11.33
N ASP A 149 0.90 -1.96 10.94
CA ASP A 149 -0.47 -2.21 10.50
C ASP A 149 -1.43 -2.17 11.70
N GLY A 150 -1.76 -0.98 12.20
CA GLY A 150 -2.61 -0.81 13.39
C GLY A 150 -4.08 -1.18 13.22
N ARG A 151 -4.53 -1.33 11.97
CA ARG A 151 -5.92 -1.68 11.59
C ARG A 151 -5.97 -2.57 10.34
N ALA A 152 -4.87 -3.24 10.02
CA ALA A 152 -4.78 -4.14 8.88
C ALA A 152 -4.20 -5.48 9.34
N LEU A 153 -4.75 -6.55 8.78
CA LEU A 153 -4.39 -7.92 9.11
C LEU A 153 -4.13 -8.67 7.81
N SER A 154 -2.91 -9.11 7.57
CA SER A 154 -2.59 -10.02 6.47
C SER A 154 -3.14 -11.40 6.77
N LEU A 155 -3.93 -11.95 5.86
CA LEU A 155 -4.46 -13.31 5.93
C LEU A 155 -3.41 -14.34 5.54
N GLY A 156 -2.54 -13.97 4.60
CA GLY A 156 -1.67 -14.90 3.92
C GLY A 156 -1.15 -14.35 2.61
N GLU A 157 -0.13 -15.01 2.10
CA GLU A 157 0.36 -14.83 0.74
C GLU A 157 -0.12 -16.01 -0.11
N THR A 158 -0.69 -15.75 -1.27
CA THR A 158 -1.03 -16.78 -2.26
C THR A 158 -0.24 -16.54 -3.55
N VAL A 159 -0.05 -17.58 -4.34
CA VAL A 159 0.66 -17.49 -5.63
C VAL A 159 -0.28 -17.91 -6.73
N HIS A 160 -0.51 -17.03 -7.69
CA HIS A 160 -1.36 -17.30 -8.85
C HIS A 160 -0.70 -16.74 -10.10
N ASN A 161 -0.67 -17.53 -11.18
CA ASN A 161 0.05 -17.21 -12.43
C ASN A 161 1.51 -16.77 -12.21
N ASN A 162 2.21 -17.45 -11.29
CA ASN A 162 3.59 -17.14 -10.87
C ASN A 162 3.78 -15.76 -10.23
N ILE A 163 2.69 -15.07 -9.88
CA ILE A 163 2.72 -13.80 -9.15
C ILE A 163 2.25 -14.06 -7.73
N ARG A 164 3.03 -13.57 -6.77
CA ARG A 164 2.69 -13.58 -5.36
C ARG A 164 1.74 -12.43 -5.06
N TRP A 165 0.74 -12.70 -4.22
CA TRP A 165 -0.22 -11.73 -3.72
C TRP A 165 -0.40 -11.88 -2.23
N GLU A 166 -0.17 -10.81 -1.49
CA GLU A 166 -0.47 -10.73 -0.08
C GLU A 166 -1.86 -10.12 0.12
N VAL A 167 -2.73 -10.85 0.81
CA VAL A 167 -4.13 -10.50 1.04
C VAL A 167 -4.27 -9.92 2.44
N GLN A 168 -4.77 -8.68 2.56
CA GLN A 168 -4.99 -8.00 3.84
C GLN A 168 -6.46 -7.66 4.05
N LEU A 169 -6.92 -7.75 5.29
CA LEU A 169 -8.20 -7.19 5.76
C LEU A 169 -7.92 -5.87 6.50
N LYS A 170 -8.42 -4.76 5.97
CA LYS A 170 -8.33 -3.45 6.62
C LYS A 170 -9.64 -3.14 7.34
N GLY A 171 -9.56 -2.91 8.66
CA GLY A 171 -10.70 -2.65 9.54
C GLY A 171 -11.21 -3.87 10.30
N ALA A 172 -10.49 -4.99 10.27
CA ALA A 172 -10.89 -6.25 10.91
C ALA A 172 -10.51 -6.37 12.41
N GLY A 173 -10.04 -5.28 13.02
CA GLY A 173 -9.73 -5.21 14.45
C GLY A 173 -8.35 -4.63 14.77
N PRO A 174 -8.09 -4.36 16.06
CA PRO A 174 -6.83 -3.83 16.52
C PRO A 174 -5.71 -4.88 16.46
N THR A 175 -4.49 -4.39 16.33
CA THR A 175 -3.26 -5.19 16.28
C THR A 175 -2.25 -4.64 17.29
N PRO A 176 -1.06 -5.24 17.43
CA PRO A 176 0.01 -4.70 18.28
C PRO A 176 0.47 -3.27 17.91
N TYR A 177 0.00 -2.74 16.78
CA TYR A 177 0.38 -1.46 16.19
C TYR A 177 -0.76 -0.42 16.22
N VAL A 178 -1.87 -0.69 16.92
CA VAL A 178 -3.07 0.16 16.92
C VAL A 178 -2.83 1.59 17.46
N ARG A 179 -1.79 1.78 18.28
CA ARG A 179 -1.46 3.05 18.96
C ARG A 179 -2.68 3.59 19.72
N MET A 180 -3.10 4.83 19.41
CA MET A 180 -4.23 5.51 20.04
C MET A 180 -5.54 5.33 19.25
N ALA A 181 -5.53 4.54 18.18
CA ALA A 181 -6.72 4.25 17.37
C ALA A 181 -7.49 3.05 17.93
N ASP A 182 -8.54 2.63 17.23
CA ASP A 182 -9.43 1.53 17.62
C ASP A 182 -9.25 0.25 16.79
N GLY A 183 -8.48 0.30 15.69
CA GLY A 183 -8.28 -0.84 14.80
C GLY A 183 -9.37 -1.04 13.74
N TYR A 184 -10.37 -0.15 13.66
CA TYR A 184 -11.50 -0.28 12.74
C TYR A 184 -11.46 0.73 11.59
N ALA A 185 -12.16 0.40 10.51
CA ALA A 185 -12.41 1.29 9.39
C ALA A 185 -13.91 1.58 9.27
N VAL A 186 -14.26 2.77 8.80
CA VAL A 186 -15.64 3.24 8.62
C VAL A 186 -16.09 3.05 7.18
N ARG A 187 -17.40 2.93 6.95
CA ARG A 187 -17.98 2.74 5.61
C ARG A 187 -17.47 3.77 4.59
N ARG A 188 -17.42 5.07 4.93
CA ARG A 188 -16.95 6.11 3.98
C ARG A 188 -15.52 5.87 3.49
N SER A 189 -14.58 5.55 4.39
CA SER A 189 -13.17 5.38 4.04
C SER A 189 -12.98 4.10 3.26
N SER A 190 -13.69 3.04 3.66
CA SER A 190 -13.63 1.73 3.02
C SER A 190 -14.20 1.76 1.60
N ILE A 191 -15.31 2.47 1.36
CA ILE A 191 -15.86 2.68 0.01
C ILE A 191 -14.86 3.46 -0.84
N ARG A 192 -14.29 4.56 -0.31
CA ARG A 192 -13.33 5.40 -1.04
C ARG A 192 -12.08 4.63 -1.45
N GLU A 193 -11.47 3.88 -0.52
CA GLU A 193 -10.30 3.03 -0.82
C GLU A 193 -10.65 1.94 -1.84
N TYR A 194 -11.79 1.27 -1.65
CA TYR A 194 -12.25 0.21 -2.55
C TYR A 194 -12.38 0.69 -4.00
N LEU A 195 -13.04 1.84 -4.20
CA LEU A 195 -13.28 2.43 -5.52
C LEU A 195 -12.01 3.02 -6.13
N ALA A 196 -11.21 3.75 -5.34
CA ALA A 196 -10.04 4.44 -5.85
C ALA A 196 -8.95 3.49 -6.32
N ALA A 197 -8.71 2.40 -5.59
CA ALA A 197 -7.76 1.37 -6.01
C ALA A 197 -8.10 0.79 -7.39
N GLU A 198 -9.38 0.45 -7.62
CA GLU A 198 -9.80 -0.14 -8.89
C GLU A 198 -9.89 0.91 -10.01
N HIS A 199 -10.25 2.15 -9.70
CA HIS A 199 -10.22 3.25 -10.66
C HIS A 199 -8.79 3.57 -11.11
N MET A 200 -7.84 3.63 -10.17
CA MET A 200 -6.41 3.82 -10.47
C MET A 200 -5.88 2.69 -11.36
N HIS A 201 -6.26 1.45 -11.08
CA HIS A 201 -5.92 0.32 -11.94
C HIS A 201 -6.48 0.49 -13.35
N ALA A 202 -7.77 0.85 -13.49
CA ALA A 202 -8.41 1.09 -14.79
C ALA A 202 -7.77 2.24 -15.58
N LEU A 203 -7.26 3.26 -14.88
CA LEU A 203 -6.46 4.35 -15.46
C LEU A 203 -5.01 3.95 -15.80
N ASN A 204 -4.65 2.68 -15.60
CA ASN A 204 -3.30 2.15 -15.73
C ASN A 204 -2.30 2.82 -14.78
N VAL A 205 -2.70 3.26 -13.60
CA VAL A 205 -1.78 3.71 -12.55
C VAL A 205 -1.39 2.52 -11.68
N PRO A 206 -0.09 2.26 -11.43
CA PRO A 206 0.33 1.21 -10.51
C PRO A 206 -0.29 1.40 -9.12
N THR A 207 -0.95 0.36 -8.62
CA THR A 207 -1.75 0.44 -7.39
C THR A 207 -1.92 -0.92 -6.74
N ALA A 208 -2.08 -0.94 -5.41
CA ALA A 208 -2.74 -2.04 -4.73
C ALA A 208 -4.19 -2.19 -5.23
N ARG A 209 -4.76 -3.36 -5.02
CA ARG A 209 -6.04 -3.78 -5.60
C ARG A 209 -7.06 -4.03 -4.51
N SER A 210 -8.32 -3.83 -4.85
CA SER A 210 -9.44 -4.22 -4.00
C SER A 210 -9.87 -5.64 -4.34
N LEU A 211 -10.30 -6.39 -3.32
CA LEU A 211 -10.91 -7.70 -3.50
C LEU A 211 -12.39 -7.66 -3.14
N SER A 212 -12.71 -7.28 -1.90
CA SER A 212 -14.10 -7.24 -1.42
C SER A 212 -14.32 -6.11 -0.42
N LEU A 213 -15.57 -5.68 -0.32
CA LEU A 213 -16.05 -4.70 0.63
C LEU A 213 -17.18 -5.32 1.45
N VAL A 214 -16.99 -5.36 2.76
CA VAL A 214 -17.97 -5.91 3.72
C VAL A 214 -18.36 -4.82 4.70
N PHE A 215 -19.66 -4.57 4.85
CA PHE A 215 -20.17 -3.69 5.91
C PHE A 215 -20.41 -4.47 7.18
N THR A 216 -20.29 -3.79 8.31
CA THR A 216 -20.57 -4.35 9.64
C THR A 216 -21.47 -3.38 10.39
N ASP A 217 -22.14 -3.87 11.44
CA ASP A 217 -22.96 -3.03 12.32
C ASP A 217 -22.16 -2.43 13.50
N ARG A 218 -20.83 -2.68 13.53
CA ARG A 218 -19.94 -2.09 14.52
C ARG A 218 -19.97 -0.57 14.44
N VAL A 219 -20.26 0.08 15.56
CA VAL A 219 -20.17 1.54 15.69
C VAL A 219 -18.73 1.95 15.93
N VAL A 220 -18.24 2.89 15.13
CA VAL A 220 -16.88 3.42 15.16
C VAL A 220 -16.98 4.92 15.39
N VAL A 221 -16.23 5.44 16.37
CA VAL A 221 -16.26 6.87 16.71
C VAL A 221 -15.12 7.59 16.00
N ARG A 222 -15.46 8.60 15.20
CA ARG A 222 -14.51 9.53 14.57
C ARG A 222 -14.89 10.95 15.01
N GLU A 223 -15.05 11.89 14.08
CA GLU A 223 -15.71 13.16 14.35
C GLU A 223 -17.18 12.95 14.76
N GLU A 224 -17.83 11.96 14.14
CA GLU A 224 -19.19 11.49 14.43
C GLU A 224 -19.22 9.98 14.63
N ARG A 225 -20.37 9.43 15.05
CA ARG A 225 -20.61 7.99 15.09
C ARG A 225 -20.85 7.49 13.67
N GLU A 226 -20.01 6.58 13.21
CA GLU A 226 -20.12 5.95 11.89
C GLU A 226 -20.25 4.44 12.04
N LEU A 227 -20.72 3.77 10.99
CA LEU A 227 -20.74 2.31 10.92
C LEU A 227 -19.47 1.78 10.29
N GLY A 228 -19.04 0.61 10.77
CA GLY A 228 -17.81 -0.05 10.38
C GLY A 228 -17.90 -0.77 9.04
N ALA A 229 -16.74 -0.98 8.43
CA ALA A 229 -16.56 -1.80 7.24
C ALA A 229 -15.17 -2.44 7.22
N VAL A 230 -15.05 -3.57 6.52
CA VAL A 230 -13.79 -4.25 6.23
C VAL A 230 -13.56 -4.22 4.71
N VAL A 231 -12.36 -3.83 4.30
CA VAL A 231 -11.91 -3.96 2.91
C VAL A 231 -10.88 -5.08 2.84
N ALA A 232 -11.14 -6.09 2.02
CA ALA A 232 -10.09 -7.01 1.60
C ALA A 232 -9.31 -6.35 0.46
N ARG A 233 -8.02 -6.17 0.65
CA ARG A 233 -7.09 -5.53 -0.29
C ARG A 233 -5.93 -6.46 -0.62
N ILE A 234 -5.37 -6.32 -1.80
CA ILE A 234 -4.36 -7.22 -2.36
C ILE A 234 -3.24 -6.43 -3.00
N ALA A 235 -2.00 -6.84 -2.74
CA ALA A 235 -0.82 -6.30 -3.40
C ALA A 235 0.23 -7.41 -3.57
N PRO A 236 1.18 -7.30 -4.51
CA PRO A 236 2.29 -8.24 -4.56
C PRO A 236 3.14 -8.24 -3.29
N SER A 237 3.20 -7.09 -2.61
CA SER A 237 3.86 -6.90 -1.32
C SER A 237 3.30 -5.66 -0.62
N TRP A 238 3.22 -5.70 0.71
CA TRP A 238 2.92 -4.52 1.54
C TRP A 238 4.18 -3.89 2.17
N VAL A 239 5.37 -4.28 1.71
CA VAL A 239 6.63 -3.65 2.15
C VAL A 239 6.68 -2.19 1.70
N ARG A 240 7.02 -1.31 2.66
CA ARG A 240 7.06 0.15 2.51
C ARG A 240 8.49 0.65 2.65
N PHE A 241 8.75 1.92 2.32
CA PHE A 241 10.05 2.53 2.66
C PHE A 241 10.27 2.51 4.18
N GLY A 242 9.21 2.80 4.94
CA GLY A 242 9.17 2.69 6.39
C GLY A 242 9.55 1.31 6.98
N SER A 243 9.39 0.23 6.21
CA SER A 243 9.81 -1.12 6.61
C SER A 243 11.33 -1.25 6.67
N PHE A 244 12.07 -0.48 5.86
CA PHE A 244 13.53 -0.41 5.90
C PHE A 244 14.03 0.61 6.93
N GLU A 245 13.31 1.73 7.07
CA GLU A 245 13.72 2.80 7.99
C GLU A 245 13.71 2.36 9.45
N LEU A 246 12.72 1.56 9.89
CA LEU A 246 12.60 1.14 11.29
C LEU A 246 13.76 0.26 11.80
N PRO A 247 14.15 -0.85 11.15
CA PRO A 247 15.31 -1.60 11.60
C PRO A 247 16.58 -0.76 11.51
N ALA A 248 16.75 0.07 10.48
CA ALA A 248 17.90 0.96 10.37
C ALA A 248 17.98 2.02 11.48
N SER A 249 16.84 2.61 11.89
CA SER A 249 16.80 3.55 13.02
C SER A 249 17.18 2.89 14.36
N ARG A 250 17.13 1.55 14.41
CA ARG A 250 17.54 0.72 15.55
C ARG A 250 18.95 0.14 15.40
N ALA A 251 19.69 0.56 14.37
CA ALA A 251 20.98 -0.01 13.97
C ALA A 251 20.93 -1.53 13.67
N ASP A 252 19.75 -2.07 13.35
CA ASP A 252 19.56 -3.47 12.98
C ASP A 252 19.77 -3.67 11.47
N HIS A 253 21.05 -3.65 11.10
CA HIS A 253 21.48 -3.88 9.73
C HIS A 253 21.19 -5.29 9.21
N ALA A 254 21.16 -6.29 10.10
CA ALA A 254 20.91 -7.67 9.73
C ALA A 254 19.45 -7.86 9.29
N THR A 255 18.50 -7.28 10.03
CA THR A 255 17.08 -7.30 9.65
C THR A 255 16.83 -6.48 8.39
N THR A 256 17.50 -5.33 8.25
CA THR A 256 17.44 -4.50 7.02
C THR A 256 17.91 -5.31 5.80
N GLN A 257 19.02 -6.05 5.94
CA GLN A 257 19.53 -6.91 4.86
C GLN A 257 18.55 -8.03 4.51
N LYS A 258 18.01 -8.75 5.51
CA LYS A 258 17.03 -9.82 5.28
C LYS A 258 15.80 -9.32 4.52
N LEU A 259 15.31 -8.12 4.85
CA LEU A 259 14.19 -7.51 4.14
C LEU A 259 14.56 -7.16 2.69
N ALA A 260 15.75 -6.58 2.46
CA ALA A 260 16.23 -6.28 1.10
C ALA A 260 16.36 -7.56 0.25
N ASP A 261 16.99 -8.59 0.80
CA ASP A 261 17.17 -9.89 0.15
C ASP A 261 15.83 -10.55 -0.17
N TYR A 262 14.85 -10.46 0.74
CA TYR A 262 13.48 -10.92 0.52
C TYR A 262 12.82 -10.20 -0.67
N VAL A 263 12.86 -8.86 -0.67
CA VAL A 263 12.25 -8.06 -1.73
C VAL A 263 12.89 -8.38 -3.08
N ILE A 264 14.22 -8.49 -3.14
CA ILE A 264 14.95 -8.83 -4.36
C ILE A 264 14.56 -10.22 -4.84
N ARG A 265 14.64 -11.24 -3.97
CA ARG A 265 14.37 -12.62 -4.33
C ARG A 265 12.97 -12.84 -4.90
N TYR A 266 11.95 -12.19 -4.32
CA TYR A 266 10.55 -12.48 -4.66
C TYR A 266 9.90 -11.46 -5.59
N HIS A 267 10.44 -10.25 -5.72
CA HIS A 267 9.84 -9.20 -6.54
C HIS A 267 10.77 -8.68 -7.65
N TYR A 268 12.07 -8.94 -7.55
CA TYR A 268 13.06 -8.56 -8.58
C TYR A 268 14.08 -9.70 -8.84
N PRO A 269 13.62 -10.92 -9.19
CA PRO A 269 14.50 -12.08 -9.34
C PRO A 269 15.51 -11.93 -10.50
N ASP A 270 15.34 -10.92 -11.36
CA ASP A 270 16.27 -10.54 -12.42
C ASP A 270 17.54 -9.84 -11.89
N ILE A 271 17.50 -9.29 -10.66
CA ILE A 271 18.64 -8.62 -10.03
C ILE A 271 19.66 -9.65 -9.56
N THR A 272 20.85 -9.64 -10.15
CA THR A 272 21.94 -10.60 -9.86
C THR A 272 23.27 -9.94 -9.49
N HIS A 273 23.49 -8.69 -9.87
CA HIS A 273 24.72 -7.94 -9.62
C HIS A 273 24.41 -6.64 -8.87
N ASN A 274 25.28 -6.20 -7.96
CA ASN A 274 25.05 -5.00 -7.14
C ASN A 274 23.62 -4.90 -6.59
N PRO A 275 23.13 -5.95 -5.91
CA PRO A 275 21.70 -6.15 -5.65
C PRO A 275 21.01 -4.97 -4.96
N TYR A 276 21.68 -4.35 -4.00
CA TYR A 276 21.13 -3.23 -3.23
C TYR A 276 21.12 -1.91 -4.00
N ILE A 277 22.07 -1.72 -4.95
CA ILE A 277 22.06 -0.57 -5.87
C ILE A 277 20.88 -0.72 -6.82
N GLN A 278 20.74 -1.88 -7.47
CA GLN A 278 19.62 -2.14 -8.38
C GLN A 278 18.26 -2.07 -7.68
N LEU A 279 18.16 -2.52 -6.41
CA LEU A 279 16.94 -2.36 -5.63
C LEU A 279 16.55 -0.88 -5.47
N LEU A 280 17.52 -0.01 -5.17
CA LEU A 280 17.30 1.44 -5.09
C LEU A 280 16.89 2.01 -6.45
N GLU A 281 17.58 1.64 -7.54
CA GLU A 281 17.26 2.08 -8.90
C GLU A 281 15.85 1.66 -9.34
N ARG A 282 15.41 0.45 -8.99
CA ARG A 282 14.03 -0.02 -9.23
C ARG A 282 13.03 0.78 -8.41
N ALA A 283 13.31 1.05 -7.14
CA ALA A 283 12.44 1.87 -6.31
C ALA A 283 12.30 3.30 -6.86
N VAL A 284 13.41 3.92 -7.29
CA VAL A 284 13.42 5.25 -7.94
C VAL A 284 12.58 5.23 -9.21
N THR A 285 12.84 4.28 -10.12
CA THR A 285 12.15 4.17 -11.40
C THR A 285 10.65 3.96 -11.23
N ASN A 286 10.26 3.01 -10.36
CA ASN A 286 8.85 2.70 -10.15
C ASN A 286 8.10 3.85 -9.46
N THR A 287 8.75 4.52 -8.49
CA THR A 287 8.18 5.70 -7.83
C THR A 287 8.01 6.87 -8.79
N ALA A 288 9.02 7.15 -9.62
CA ALA A 288 8.95 8.20 -10.65
C ALA A 288 7.79 7.95 -11.61
N ARG A 289 7.63 6.71 -12.09
CA ARG A 289 6.52 6.34 -12.98
C ARG A 289 5.16 6.44 -12.33
N MET A 290 5.04 5.99 -11.08
CA MET A 290 3.80 6.08 -10.30
C MET A 290 3.36 7.54 -10.14
N VAL A 291 4.26 8.41 -9.68
CA VAL A 291 3.94 9.83 -9.41
C VAL A 291 3.74 10.62 -10.71
N ALA A 292 4.51 10.33 -11.78
CA ALA A 292 4.24 10.91 -13.09
C ALA A 292 2.81 10.61 -13.57
N ARG A 293 2.35 9.38 -13.38
CA ARG A 293 0.98 9.00 -13.70
C ARG A 293 -0.05 9.66 -12.80
N TRP A 294 0.24 9.87 -11.51
CA TRP A 294 -0.61 10.68 -10.62
C TRP A 294 -0.83 12.08 -11.19
N GLN A 295 0.27 12.76 -11.60
CA GLN A 295 0.17 14.08 -12.21
C GLN A 295 -0.67 14.06 -13.51
N CYS A 296 -0.52 13.03 -14.34
CA CYS A 296 -1.24 12.93 -15.62
C CYS A 296 -2.76 12.66 -15.49
N VAL A 297 -3.22 12.17 -14.34
CA VAL A 297 -4.64 11.89 -14.09
C VAL A 297 -5.25 12.82 -13.04
N GLY A 298 -4.50 13.83 -12.59
CA GLY A 298 -4.95 14.76 -11.57
C GLY A 298 -5.18 14.08 -10.21
N PHE A 299 -4.43 13.04 -9.85
CA PHE A 299 -4.56 12.39 -8.54
C PHE A 299 -3.67 13.07 -7.50
N CYS A 300 -4.26 13.55 -6.41
CA CYS A 300 -3.57 14.08 -5.24
C CYS A 300 -3.73 13.11 -4.05
N HIS A 301 -2.64 12.51 -3.59
CA HIS A 301 -2.65 11.47 -2.55
C HIS A 301 -2.94 12.04 -1.14
N GLY A 302 -2.39 13.20 -0.82
CA GLY A 302 -2.60 13.93 0.44
C GLY A 302 -1.84 13.43 1.67
N VAL A 303 -1.19 12.25 1.63
CA VAL A 303 -0.42 11.69 2.77
C VAL A 303 0.76 10.86 2.29
N MET A 304 1.72 11.51 1.62
CA MET A 304 2.93 10.84 1.11
C MET A 304 4.01 10.72 2.21
N ASN A 305 3.64 10.16 3.35
CA ASN A 305 4.61 9.75 4.37
C ASN A 305 5.44 8.57 3.85
N THR A 306 6.63 8.33 4.39
CA THR A 306 7.48 7.21 3.92
C THR A 306 6.88 5.84 4.26
N ASP A 307 6.03 5.75 5.29
CA ASP A 307 5.24 4.55 5.55
C ASP A 307 4.17 4.30 4.46
N ASN A 308 3.74 5.30 3.70
CA ASN A 308 2.79 5.14 2.59
C ASN A 308 3.46 5.01 1.21
N MET A 309 4.78 4.84 1.16
CA MET A 309 5.51 4.61 -0.08
C MET A 309 5.83 3.12 -0.24
N SER A 310 5.20 2.46 -1.21
CA SER A 310 5.49 1.06 -1.54
C SER A 310 6.90 0.89 -2.12
N ILE A 311 7.63 -0.14 -1.70
CA ILE A 311 8.92 -0.50 -2.30
C ILE A 311 8.81 -0.90 -3.79
N LEU A 312 7.60 -1.25 -4.23
CA LEU A 312 7.31 -1.65 -5.62
C LEU A 312 6.76 -0.49 -6.47
N GLY A 313 6.63 0.72 -5.92
CA GLY A 313 6.04 1.86 -6.61
C GLY A 313 4.54 1.68 -6.93
N LEU A 314 3.79 1.14 -5.97
CA LEU A 314 2.33 1.02 -6.01
C LEU A 314 1.68 2.15 -5.20
N THR A 315 0.57 2.68 -5.72
CA THR A 315 -0.33 3.53 -4.94
C THR A 315 -0.95 2.69 -3.82
N ILE A 316 -0.77 3.11 -2.57
CA ILE A 316 -1.26 2.40 -1.37
C ILE A 316 -1.84 3.40 -0.37
N ASP A 317 -2.66 2.92 0.57
CA ASP A 317 -3.24 3.71 1.67
C ASP A 317 -3.99 4.98 1.25
N TYR A 318 -5.07 4.75 0.51
CA TYR A 318 -6.09 5.74 0.15
C TYR A 318 -6.78 6.34 1.38
N GLY A 319 -6.29 7.49 1.84
CA GLY A 319 -6.88 8.27 2.92
C GLY A 319 -7.63 9.50 2.38
N PRO A 320 -7.17 10.72 2.69
CA PRO A 320 -7.76 11.97 2.22
C PRO A 320 -7.31 12.30 0.79
N PHE A 321 -7.29 11.32 -0.12
CA PHE A 321 -6.98 11.57 -1.53
C PHE A 321 -8.09 12.35 -2.22
N ALA A 322 -7.79 12.94 -3.37
CA ALA A 322 -8.79 13.43 -4.31
C ALA A 322 -8.26 13.35 -5.74
N PHE A 323 -9.18 13.25 -6.71
CA PHE A 323 -8.90 13.60 -8.09
C PHE A 323 -9.26 15.07 -8.28
N LEU A 324 -8.49 15.79 -9.09
CA LEU A 324 -8.78 17.17 -9.45
C LEU A 324 -10.11 17.21 -10.22
N ASP A 325 -11.07 17.97 -9.69
CA ASP A 325 -12.19 18.48 -10.47
C ASP A 325 -11.65 19.65 -11.31
N ALA A 326 -11.66 20.88 -10.77
CA ALA A 326 -10.94 21.99 -11.38
C ALA A 326 -9.42 21.76 -11.37
N TYR A 327 -8.74 22.10 -12.47
CA TYR A 327 -7.28 22.06 -12.51
C TYR A 327 -6.70 23.16 -11.64
N ASP A 328 -6.21 22.78 -10.47
CA ASP A 328 -5.48 23.64 -9.54
C ASP A 328 -4.14 22.96 -9.21
N PRO A 329 -3.00 23.49 -9.68
CA PRO A 329 -1.70 22.90 -9.42
C PRO A 329 -1.32 22.91 -7.94
N ASP A 330 -1.81 23.89 -7.17
CA ASP A 330 -1.51 24.07 -5.75
C ASP A 330 -2.50 23.33 -4.84
N PHE A 331 -3.41 22.54 -5.41
CA PHE A 331 -4.48 21.88 -4.68
C PHE A 331 -3.99 20.97 -3.54
N VAL A 332 -4.54 21.18 -2.35
CA VAL A 332 -4.29 20.38 -1.14
C VAL A 332 -5.53 19.59 -0.76
N CYS A 333 -5.52 18.28 -1.01
CA CYS A 333 -6.68 17.43 -0.72
C CYS A 333 -6.84 17.04 0.76
N ASN A 334 -5.77 17.15 1.54
CA ASN A 334 -5.76 16.78 2.95
C ASN A 334 -5.99 18.00 3.84
N HIS A 335 -7.15 18.06 4.50
CA HIS A 335 -7.52 19.15 5.42
C HIS A 335 -6.58 19.31 6.64
N SER A 336 -5.74 18.30 6.93
CA SER A 336 -4.73 18.37 8.00
C SER A 336 -3.36 18.86 7.50
N ASP A 337 -3.19 19.08 6.19
CA ASP A 337 -1.94 19.59 5.60
C ASP A 337 -1.99 21.11 5.40
N TYR A 338 -1.89 21.84 6.50
CA TYR A 338 -1.91 23.31 6.48
C TYR A 338 -0.73 23.94 5.74
N SER A 339 0.35 23.18 5.51
CA SER A 339 1.56 23.65 4.85
C SER A 339 1.58 23.41 3.34
N GLY A 340 0.59 22.67 2.81
CA GLY A 340 0.61 22.20 1.42
C GLY A 340 1.79 21.29 1.10
N ARG A 341 2.31 20.55 2.09
CA ARG A 341 3.44 19.65 1.91
C ARG A 341 3.15 18.60 0.81
N TYR A 342 1.93 18.09 0.81
CA TYR A 342 1.44 17.07 -0.11
C TYR A 342 0.48 17.65 -1.15
N ALA A 343 0.60 18.94 -1.46
CA ALA A 343 -0.09 19.58 -2.56
C ALA A 343 0.17 18.84 -3.89
N PHE A 344 -0.74 18.97 -4.85
CA PHE A 344 -0.67 18.24 -6.10
C PHE A 344 0.64 18.47 -6.89
N ASN A 345 1.11 19.71 -7.00
CA ASN A 345 2.40 20.05 -7.61
C ASN A 345 3.63 19.59 -6.81
N GLU A 346 3.49 19.42 -5.49
CA GLU A 346 4.58 19.04 -4.60
C GLU A 346 4.88 17.54 -4.59
N GLN A 347 3.96 16.70 -5.07
CA GLN A 347 4.09 15.24 -5.04
C GLN A 347 5.41 14.71 -5.65
N PRO A 348 5.90 15.20 -6.81
CA PRO A 348 7.18 14.75 -7.37
C PRO A 348 8.37 15.07 -6.45
N ARG A 349 8.41 16.27 -5.87
CA ARG A 349 9.49 16.69 -4.96
C ARG A 349 9.47 15.88 -3.67
N VAL A 350 8.29 15.65 -3.10
CA VAL A 350 8.11 14.82 -1.91
C VAL A 350 8.51 13.36 -2.18
N ALA A 351 8.17 12.82 -3.34
CA ALA A 351 8.54 11.46 -3.72
C ALA A 351 10.07 11.28 -3.77
N LEU A 352 10.78 12.24 -4.37
CA LEU A 352 12.24 12.25 -4.35
C LEU A 352 12.78 12.35 -2.92
N TRP A 353 12.21 13.22 -2.08
CA TRP A 353 12.59 13.31 -0.67
C TRP A 353 12.41 11.97 0.06
N ASN A 354 11.28 11.28 -0.15
CA ASN A 354 11.01 9.95 0.41
C ASN A 354 12.03 8.90 -0.09
N LEU A 355 12.43 8.94 -1.36
CA LEU A 355 13.48 8.07 -1.90
C LEU A 355 14.83 8.31 -1.20
N THR A 356 15.16 9.54 -0.82
CA THR A 356 16.36 9.80 0.00
C THR A 356 16.29 9.13 1.38
N ARG A 357 15.07 9.01 1.95
CA ARG A 357 14.87 8.31 3.23
C ARG A 357 15.05 6.80 3.07
N LEU A 358 14.62 6.22 1.95
CA LEU A 358 14.88 4.82 1.60
C LEU A 358 16.37 4.57 1.28
N ALA A 359 17.07 5.52 0.68
CA ALA A 359 18.48 5.34 0.34
C ALA A 359 19.37 5.17 1.58
N ALA A 360 19.04 5.84 2.69
CA ALA A 360 19.81 5.77 3.93
C ALA A 360 19.98 4.34 4.50
N PRO A 361 18.92 3.54 4.72
CA PRO A 361 19.07 2.15 5.16
C PRO A 361 19.81 1.27 4.15
N LEU A 362 19.69 1.56 2.84
CA LEU A 362 20.39 0.79 1.79
C LEU A 362 21.87 1.17 1.67
N ALA A 363 22.28 2.38 2.05
CA ALA A 363 23.66 2.85 1.96
C ALA A 363 24.64 1.92 2.67
N ALA A 364 24.30 1.50 3.89
CA ALA A 364 25.13 0.57 4.66
C ALA A 364 25.24 -0.82 4.01
N LEU A 365 24.20 -1.25 3.28
CA LEU A 365 24.22 -2.52 2.55
C LEU A 365 25.05 -2.42 1.27
N ILE A 366 24.88 -1.33 0.52
CA ILE A 366 25.66 -1.03 -0.69
C ILE A 366 27.15 -1.02 -0.33
N ASN A 367 27.54 -0.17 0.62
CA ASN A 367 28.93 -0.01 1.05
C ASN A 367 29.61 -1.34 1.39
N ARG A 368 28.94 -2.18 2.21
CA ARG A 368 29.45 -3.50 2.59
C ARG A 368 29.49 -4.50 1.44
N SER A 369 28.52 -4.46 0.52
CA SER A 369 28.43 -5.42 -0.58
C SER A 369 29.43 -5.17 -1.70
N THR A 370 29.84 -3.91 -1.91
CA THR A 370 30.76 -3.50 -2.97
C THR A 370 32.19 -3.27 -2.48
N ASP A 371 32.46 -3.42 -1.19
CA ASP A 371 33.75 -3.07 -0.56
C ASP A 371 34.25 -1.67 -0.96
N SER A 372 33.31 -0.74 -1.11
CA SER A 372 33.57 0.62 -1.57
C SER A 372 33.81 1.57 -0.41
N SER A 373 34.52 2.67 -0.65
CA SER A 373 34.59 3.78 0.30
C SER A 373 33.22 4.44 0.52
N GLU A 374 33.05 5.16 1.63
CA GLU A 374 31.82 5.93 1.90
C GLU A 374 31.54 6.95 0.79
N SER A 375 32.58 7.59 0.25
CA SER A 375 32.47 8.57 -0.85
C SER A 375 31.91 7.93 -2.13
N GLU A 376 32.41 6.75 -2.51
CA GLU A 376 31.89 6.00 -3.66
C GLU A 376 30.44 5.57 -3.46
N THR A 377 30.08 5.11 -2.26
CA THR A 377 28.69 4.77 -1.92
C THR A 377 27.77 6.00 -2.07
N VAL A 378 28.20 7.16 -1.59
CA VAL A 378 27.44 8.42 -1.73
C VAL A 378 27.25 8.79 -3.20
N ASN A 379 28.28 8.66 -4.03
CA ASN A 379 28.18 8.94 -5.47
C ASN A 379 27.17 8.01 -6.15
N VAL A 380 27.25 6.70 -5.91
CA VAL A 380 26.31 5.72 -6.49
C VAL A 380 24.87 5.99 -6.07
N ILE A 381 24.63 6.30 -4.80
CA ILE A 381 23.30 6.66 -4.31
C ILE A 381 22.81 7.96 -4.96
N THR A 382 23.69 8.95 -5.09
CA THR A 382 23.37 10.24 -5.70
C THR A 382 22.98 10.06 -7.16
N ASP A 383 23.72 9.24 -7.91
CA ASP A 383 23.41 8.91 -9.31
C ASP A 383 22.06 8.20 -9.43
N ALA A 384 21.79 7.21 -8.56
CA ALA A 384 20.50 6.52 -8.54
C ALA A 384 19.34 7.48 -8.24
N LEU A 385 19.50 8.40 -7.27
CA LEU A 385 18.47 9.39 -6.93
C LEU A 385 18.28 10.44 -8.04
N ASN A 386 19.37 10.89 -8.69
CA ASN A 386 19.34 11.84 -9.79
C ASN A 386 18.60 11.29 -11.02
N ALA A 387 18.51 9.97 -11.17
CA ALA A 387 17.70 9.35 -12.21
C ALA A 387 16.19 9.60 -12.05
N PHE A 388 15.70 10.00 -10.86
CA PHE A 388 14.27 10.27 -10.64
C PHE A 388 13.70 11.30 -11.61
N GLY A 389 14.37 12.44 -11.77
CA GLY A 389 13.91 13.54 -12.62
C GLY A 389 13.71 13.11 -14.08
N PRO A 390 14.75 12.57 -14.75
CA PRO A 390 14.64 12.05 -16.11
C PRO A 390 13.56 10.96 -16.26
N GLN A 391 13.46 10.01 -15.31
CA GLN A 391 12.45 8.95 -15.37
C GLN A 391 11.02 9.49 -15.20
N PHE A 392 10.83 10.46 -14.30
CA PHE A 392 9.56 11.13 -14.09
C PHE A 392 9.14 11.90 -15.35
N SER A 393 10.02 12.75 -15.88
CA SER A 393 9.74 13.59 -17.05
C SER A 393 9.46 12.75 -18.28
N ALA A 394 10.23 11.67 -18.50
CA ALA A 394 10.00 10.76 -19.62
C ALA A 394 8.62 10.07 -19.53
N GLU A 395 8.23 9.55 -18.36
CA GLU A 395 6.91 8.93 -18.20
C GLU A 395 5.77 9.95 -18.28
N TYR A 396 5.94 11.14 -17.69
CA TYR A 396 4.97 12.23 -17.75
C TYR A 396 4.72 12.66 -19.20
N ALA A 397 5.79 12.97 -19.95
CA ALA A 397 5.71 13.30 -21.37
C ALA A 397 5.03 12.19 -22.16
N ARG A 398 5.43 10.93 -21.95
CA ARG A 398 4.85 9.77 -22.65
C ARG A 398 3.34 9.62 -22.42
N VAL A 399 2.84 9.91 -21.22
CA VAL A 399 1.41 9.83 -20.91
C VAL A 399 0.66 11.07 -21.40
N MET A 400 1.19 12.27 -21.15
CA MET A 400 0.56 13.53 -21.57
C MET A 400 0.47 13.66 -23.09
N ARG A 401 1.52 13.30 -23.83
CA ARG A 401 1.47 13.24 -25.31
C ARG A 401 0.27 12.44 -25.82
N ARG A 402 0.02 11.26 -25.23
CA ARG A 402 -1.10 10.41 -25.62
C ARG A 402 -2.46 11.01 -25.25
N LYS A 403 -2.56 11.73 -24.13
CA LYS A 403 -3.77 12.48 -23.76
C LYS A 403 -4.06 13.62 -24.75
N PHE A 404 -3.02 14.22 -25.32
CA PHE A 404 -3.09 15.30 -26.31
C PHE A 404 -3.14 14.81 -27.78
N GLY A 405 -3.13 13.49 -28.02
CA GLY A 405 -3.15 12.95 -29.38
C GLY A 405 -1.84 13.14 -30.17
N LEU A 406 -0.73 13.44 -29.50
CA LEU A 406 0.59 13.62 -30.12
C LEU A 406 1.25 12.26 -30.43
N PHE A 407 0.74 11.57 -31.46
CA PHE A 407 1.18 10.23 -31.87
C PHE A 407 2.38 10.21 -32.83
N GLY A 408 2.80 11.39 -33.33
CA GLY A 408 3.98 11.53 -34.17
C GLY A 408 5.30 11.30 -33.40
N GLU A 409 6.42 11.56 -34.07
CA GLU A 409 7.74 11.52 -33.45
C GLU A 409 7.78 12.44 -32.21
N ALA A 410 8.44 11.98 -31.15
CA ALA A 410 8.55 12.76 -29.92
C ALA A 410 9.57 13.87 -30.08
N ARG A 411 9.15 15.10 -29.79
CA ARG A 411 10.05 16.25 -29.68
C ARG A 411 10.29 16.54 -28.21
N ASP A 412 11.49 17.02 -27.91
CA ASP A 412 11.90 17.34 -26.55
C ASP A 412 11.06 18.49 -25.95
N ASP A 413 10.52 19.37 -26.79
CA ASP A 413 9.75 20.55 -26.41
C ASP A 413 8.23 20.33 -26.34
N ASP A 414 7.70 19.13 -26.64
CA ASP A 414 6.24 18.93 -26.75
C ASP A 414 5.47 19.19 -25.43
N VAL A 415 6.10 18.94 -24.28
CA VAL A 415 5.49 19.26 -22.98
C VAL A 415 5.43 20.77 -22.79
N ASP A 416 6.54 21.47 -23.01
CA ASP A 416 6.65 22.91 -22.73
C ASP A 416 5.91 23.76 -23.78
N ALA A 417 5.87 23.30 -25.04
CA ALA A 417 5.26 24.02 -26.15
C ALA A 417 3.74 23.83 -26.26
N VAL A 418 3.21 22.69 -25.80
CA VAL A 418 1.79 22.33 -25.99
C VAL A 418 1.08 22.00 -24.69
N VAL A 419 1.65 21.10 -23.88
CA VAL A 419 0.99 20.59 -22.69
C VAL A 419 0.90 21.67 -21.60
N GLN A 420 2.02 22.31 -21.25
CA GLN A 420 2.08 23.28 -20.17
C GLN A 420 1.21 24.52 -20.46
N PRO A 421 1.24 25.14 -21.66
CA PRO A 421 0.37 26.27 -21.96
C PRO A 421 -1.13 25.94 -21.86
N PHE A 422 -1.52 24.71 -22.24
CA PHE A 422 -2.91 24.28 -22.08
C PHE A 422 -3.30 24.13 -20.60
N LEU A 423 -2.42 23.55 -19.77
CA LEU A 423 -2.64 23.42 -18.34
C LEU A 423 -2.71 24.79 -17.64
N ASP A 424 -1.86 25.73 -18.04
CA ASP A 424 -1.87 27.11 -17.54
C ASP A 424 -3.23 27.78 -17.82
N LEU A 425 -3.78 27.60 -19.03
CA LEU A 425 -5.12 28.07 -19.39
C LEU A 425 -6.21 27.42 -18.53
N LEU A 426 -6.12 26.12 -18.24
CA LEU A 426 -7.09 25.45 -17.37
C LEU A 426 -7.06 26.01 -15.94
N ALA A 427 -5.86 26.30 -15.44
CA ALA A 427 -5.64 26.88 -14.10
C ALA A 427 -6.20 28.30 -14.02
N GLU A 428 -5.88 29.15 -15.00
CA GLU A 428 -6.41 30.52 -15.09
C GLU A 428 -7.94 30.53 -15.17
N ALA A 429 -8.51 29.62 -15.95
CA ALA A 429 -9.96 29.53 -16.13
C ALA A 429 -10.70 28.78 -15.00
N GLY A 430 -9.98 28.07 -14.11
CA GLY A 430 -10.58 27.25 -13.05
C GLY A 430 -11.48 26.12 -13.59
N THR A 431 -11.07 25.50 -14.69
CA THR A 431 -11.92 24.53 -15.43
C THR A 431 -11.66 23.09 -15.03
N ASP A 432 -12.67 22.23 -15.23
CA ASP A 432 -12.58 20.81 -14.92
C ASP A 432 -11.49 20.10 -15.76
N TYR A 433 -10.49 19.53 -15.09
CA TYR A 433 -9.33 18.89 -15.68
C TYR A 433 -9.73 17.69 -16.55
N THR A 434 -10.59 16.82 -16.02
CA THR A 434 -10.96 15.57 -16.70
C THR A 434 -11.81 15.85 -17.93
N TYR A 435 -12.79 16.75 -17.81
CA TYR A 435 -13.68 17.17 -18.88
C TYR A 435 -12.94 17.94 -19.97
N ALA A 436 -12.00 18.83 -19.62
CA ALA A 436 -11.16 19.52 -20.59
C ALA A 436 -10.34 18.51 -21.42
N MET A 437 -9.68 17.56 -20.76
CA MET A 437 -8.92 16.49 -21.44
C MET A 437 -9.82 15.62 -22.32
N ARG A 438 -11.06 15.33 -21.89
CA ARG A 438 -12.00 14.54 -22.69
C ARG A 438 -12.53 15.31 -23.90
N THR A 439 -12.78 16.60 -23.74
CA THR A 439 -13.26 17.49 -24.81
C THR A 439 -12.17 17.71 -25.87
N LEU A 440 -10.90 17.72 -25.45
CA LEU A 440 -9.76 17.77 -26.38
C LEU A 440 -9.79 16.63 -27.41
N CYS A 441 -10.33 15.45 -27.07
CA CYS A 441 -10.50 14.33 -28.01
C CYS A 441 -11.50 14.62 -29.15
N SER A 442 -12.31 15.67 -29.05
CA SER A 442 -13.26 16.10 -30.07
C SER A 442 -12.73 17.24 -30.95
N VAL A 443 -11.52 17.74 -30.69
CA VAL A 443 -10.88 18.73 -31.56
C VAL A 443 -10.56 18.08 -32.90
N PRO A 444 -11.13 18.56 -34.02
CA PRO A 444 -10.89 17.96 -35.32
C PRO A 444 -9.42 18.05 -35.73
N GLU A 445 -8.92 16.99 -36.37
CA GLU A 445 -7.57 16.90 -36.95
C GLU A 445 -7.28 17.99 -38.02
N ALA A 446 -8.30 18.74 -38.46
CA ALA A 446 -8.14 19.84 -39.41
C ALA A 446 -7.23 20.99 -38.92
N LEU A 447 -6.93 21.06 -37.62
CA LEU A 447 -5.93 21.98 -37.06
C LEU A 447 -4.48 21.43 -37.13
N SER A 448 -4.27 20.20 -37.62
CA SER A 448 -2.96 19.56 -37.76
C SER A 448 -2.46 19.46 -39.21
N SER A 449 -3.17 20.05 -40.17
CA SER A 449 -2.66 20.15 -41.54
C SER A 449 -1.75 21.38 -41.66
N ASN A 450 -0.56 21.18 -42.23
CA ASN A 450 0.34 22.25 -42.69
C ASN A 450 -0.31 23.05 -43.82
N THR A 451 -1.40 23.76 -43.56
CA THR A 451 -1.86 24.86 -44.41
C THR A 451 -1.31 26.16 -43.85
N VAL A 452 0.02 26.28 -43.93
CA VAL A 452 0.63 27.56 -44.29
C VAL A 452 0.52 27.64 -45.81
N ASP A 453 -0.70 27.79 -46.32
CA ASP A 453 -0.90 28.32 -47.66
C ASP A 453 -1.29 29.78 -47.50
N ALA A 454 -0.45 30.62 -48.07
CA ALA A 454 -0.47 32.07 -48.01
C ALA A 454 -1.85 32.68 -48.30
N VAL A 455 -2.25 33.63 -47.45
CA VAL A 455 -2.85 34.92 -47.87
C VAL A 455 -2.28 36.03 -47.02
#